data_AF-H3H729-F1
#
_entry.id   AF-H3H729-F1
#
_cell.length_a   1.000
_cell.length_b   1.000
_cell.length_c   1.000
_cell.angle_alpha   90.00
_cell.angle_beta   90.00
_cell.angle_gamma   90.00
#
_symmetry.space_group_name_H-M   'P 1'
#
loop_
_entity.id
_entity.type
_entity.pdbx_description
1 polymer ?
#
loop_
_entity_poly.entity_id
_entity_poly.type
_entity_poly.pdbx_seq_one_letter_code
_entity_poly.pdbx_strand_id
1 'polypeptide(L)'
;MVTSMRVLLAASVAFLASTTAVDATHRQLKGSLADAPSVKLHVTFKRKAMKLHGQSEFDVYATPVVSANGASVLYNGYASFQDEDTDFTYTFVDGSGYLTTADSSTLETVQCLPPHTLPFDKILPALNEAARIPSAAVGKKELECASGNLFKTTFAGVHYAICTSGESGFTAVSSDLDIDVEYLDGPVSIEKPELSDGTSSCKIVAKPTSLTPTALALATGNALPASASRKLEEASHMALDETECRCLSTPRPCVFFHGLGNPNEEAELQDTPELTKKKFGDIHGHAPCCSTI
;
A
#
# COMPACT_ATOMS: atom_id res chain seq x y z
N MET A 1 10.42 95.68 27.27
CA MET A 1 9.17 95.64 28.04
C MET A 1 8.44 94.34 27.71
N VAL A 2 8.22 93.53 28.75
CA VAL A 2 7.17 92.50 28.91
C VAL A 2 7.22 91.26 28.00
N THR A 3 7.87 90.24 28.56
CA THR A 3 7.48 88.83 28.66
C THR A 3 6.09 88.40 28.15
N SER A 4 6.07 87.33 27.34
CA SER A 4 5.12 86.23 27.56
C SER A 4 5.65 84.92 26.99
N MET A 5 6.03 84.06 27.92
CA MET A 5 6.45 82.67 27.76
C MET A 5 5.22 81.85 27.36
N ARG A 6 5.20 81.28 26.14
CA ARG A 6 4.22 80.28 25.74
C ARG A 6 4.87 78.90 25.85
N VAL A 7 4.41 78.15 26.85
CA VAL A 7 4.74 76.74 27.06
C VAL A 7 4.21 75.92 25.87
N LEU A 8 5.10 75.21 25.19
CA LEU A 8 4.77 74.22 24.17
C LEU A 8 4.22 72.96 24.86
N LEU A 9 2.92 72.72 24.72
CA LEU A 9 2.33 71.39 24.97
C LEU A 9 2.54 70.55 23.70
N ALA A 10 3.53 69.67 23.72
CA ALA A 10 3.67 68.63 22.71
C ALA A 10 2.58 67.56 22.95
N ALA A 11 1.51 67.61 22.15
CA ALA A 11 0.53 66.54 22.09
C ALA A 11 1.12 65.40 21.24
N SER A 12 1.68 64.38 21.90
CA SER A 12 2.05 63.12 21.27
C SER A 12 0.78 62.35 20.93
N VAL A 13 0.34 62.44 19.67
CA VAL A 13 -0.67 61.53 19.12
C VAL A 13 0.00 60.17 18.90
N ALA A 14 -0.20 59.25 19.85
CA ALA A 14 0.11 57.85 19.63
C ALA A 14 -0.90 57.30 18.61
N PHE A 15 -0.49 57.17 17.34
CA PHE A 15 -1.18 56.31 16.39
C PHE A 15 -1.04 54.87 16.87
N LEU A 16 -2.04 54.38 17.59
CA LEU A 16 -2.29 52.95 17.71
C LEU A 16 -2.67 52.46 16.31
N ALA A 17 -1.67 52.07 15.53
CA ALA A 17 -1.88 51.20 14.40
C ALA A 17 -2.40 49.88 14.97
N SER A 18 -3.73 49.73 15.01
CA SER A 18 -4.35 48.43 15.17
C SER A 18 -3.97 47.61 13.95
N THR A 19 -2.84 46.90 14.02
CA THR A 19 -2.62 45.77 13.13
C THR A 19 -3.68 44.77 13.51
N THR A 20 -4.80 44.78 12.80
CA THR A 20 -5.62 43.58 12.68
C THR A 20 -4.70 42.55 12.06
N ALA A 21 -4.07 41.75 12.92
CA ALA A 21 -3.56 40.46 12.52
C ALA A 21 -4.80 39.76 11.95
N VAL A 22 -4.91 39.76 10.63
CA VAL A 22 -5.79 38.86 9.92
C VAL A 22 -5.24 37.51 10.31
N ASP A 23 -5.88 36.90 11.31
CA ASP A 23 -5.62 35.55 11.75
C ASP A 23 -5.97 34.67 10.56
N ALA A 24 -4.99 34.51 9.67
CA ALA A 24 -4.97 33.47 8.68
C ALA A 24 -4.91 32.20 9.51
N THR A 25 -6.09 31.72 9.90
CA THR A 25 -6.33 30.37 10.34
C THR A 25 -5.94 29.49 9.16
N HIS A 26 -4.64 29.23 9.06
CA HIS A 26 -4.07 28.13 8.32
C HIS A 26 -4.62 26.91 9.05
N ARG A 27 -5.82 26.49 8.68
CA ARG A 27 -6.43 25.23 9.10
C ARG A 27 -5.67 24.13 8.37
N GLN A 28 -4.38 24.03 8.65
CA GLN A 28 -3.57 22.87 8.32
C GLN A 28 -4.01 21.81 9.33
N LEU A 29 -5.11 21.13 9.02
CA LEU A 29 -5.38 19.82 9.57
C LEU A 29 -4.19 18.94 9.14
N LYS A 30 -3.12 18.95 9.92
CA LYS A 30 -2.08 17.94 9.82
C LYS A 30 -2.75 16.67 10.31
N GLY A 31 -3.13 15.79 9.38
CA GLY A 31 -3.55 14.45 9.72
C GLY A 31 -2.58 13.82 10.71
N SER A 32 -3.08 13.23 11.78
CA SER A 32 -2.27 12.46 12.72
C SER A 32 -2.33 10.99 12.32
N LEU A 33 -1.24 10.25 12.56
CA LEU A 33 -1.29 8.78 12.48
C LEU A 33 -2.28 8.19 13.49
N ALA A 34 -2.54 8.89 14.60
CA ALA A 34 -3.54 8.50 15.59
C ALA A 34 -4.97 8.42 15.00
N ASP A 35 -5.22 9.18 13.93
CA ASP A 35 -6.51 9.23 13.24
C ASP A 35 -6.51 8.38 11.97
N ALA A 36 -5.49 7.52 11.76
CA ALA A 36 -5.42 6.67 10.58
C ALA A 36 -6.57 5.65 10.60
N PRO A 37 -7.40 5.59 9.54
CA PRO A 37 -8.51 4.64 9.46
C PRO A 37 -7.99 3.24 9.14
N SER A 38 -8.80 2.22 9.45
CA SER A 38 -8.66 0.93 8.77
C SER A 38 -8.96 1.10 7.29
N VAL A 39 -8.38 0.24 6.46
CA VAL A 39 -8.50 0.31 5.00
C VAL A 39 -8.93 -1.02 4.42
N LYS A 40 -9.67 -0.94 3.32
CA LYS A 40 -9.93 -2.05 2.41
C LYS A 40 -9.16 -1.79 1.12
N LEU A 41 -8.35 -2.74 0.69
CA LEU A 41 -7.68 -2.71 -0.60
C LEU A 41 -8.36 -3.76 -1.49
N HIS A 42 -9.07 -3.30 -2.51
CA HIS A 42 -9.57 -4.17 -3.57
C HIS A 42 -8.49 -4.32 -4.63
N VAL A 43 -7.92 -5.51 -4.78
CA VAL A 43 -6.83 -5.79 -5.71
C VAL A 43 -7.39 -6.48 -6.94
N THR A 44 -7.06 -5.96 -8.12
CA THR A 44 -7.44 -6.54 -9.42
C THR A 44 -6.19 -6.87 -10.24
N PHE A 45 -5.91 -8.16 -10.44
CA PHE A 45 -4.85 -8.62 -11.33
C PHE A 45 -5.27 -8.52 -12.79
N LYS A 46 -4.44 -7.85 -13.61
CA LYS A 46 -4.67 -7.73 -15.05
C LYS A 46 -4.18 -8.94 -15.84
N ARG A 47 -3.26 -9.73 -15.26
CA ARG A 47 -2.70 -10.94 -15.90
C ARG A 47 -3.25 -12.20 -15.27
N LYS A 48 -3.62 -13.17 -16.12
CA LYS A 48 -3.99 -14.53 -15.68
C LYS A 48 -2.88 -15.18 -14.86
N ALA A 49 -1.63 -14.94 -15.26
CA ALA A 49 -0.41 -15.38 -14.60
C ALA A 49 -0.15 -14.77 -13.21
N MET A 50 -1.08 -14.00 -12.66
CA MET A 50 -0.95 -13.41 -11.32
C MET A 50 -2.06 -13.85 -10.38
N LYS A 51 -3.02 -14.66 -10.86
CA LYS A 51 -4.12 -15.16 -10.05
C LYS A 51 -3.59 -15.81 -8.76
N LEU A 52 -4.13 -15.40 -7.62
CA LEU A 52 -3.79 -16.03 -6.35
C LEU A 52 -4.96 -16.94 -5.98
N HIS A 53 -4.69 -18.22 -5.74
CA HIS A 53 -5.73 -19.22 -5.48
C HIS A 53 -6.84 -19.21 -6.55
N GLY A 54 -6.45 -19.09 -7.83
CA GLY A 54 -7.36 -19.02 -8.97
C GLY A 54 -8.11 -17.69 -9.13
N GLN A 55 -8.06 -16.79 -8.15
CA GLN A 55 -8.77 -15.53 -8.11
C GLN A 55 -7.96 -14.40 -8.76
N SER A 56 -8.61 -13.63 -9.63
CA SER A 56 -8.03 -12.41 -10.24
C SER A 56 -8.33 -11.15 -9.43
N GLU A 57 -9.30 -11.22 -8.53
CA GLU A 57 -9.76 -10.10 -7.71
C GLU A 57 -9.94 -10.59 -6.28
N PHE A 58 -9.51 -9.78 -5.31
CA PHE A 58 -9.67 -10.10 -3.89
C PHE A 58 -9.55 -8.83 -3.04
N ASP A 59 -10.04 -8.92 -1.81
CA ASP A 59 -9.98 -7.84 -0.85
C ASP A 59 -8.94 -8.12 0.24
N VAL A 60 -8.20 -7.08 0.61
CA VAL A 60 -7.32 -7.06 1.78
C VAL A 60 -7.88 -6.06 2.78
N TYR A 61 -8.05 -6.48 4.02
CA TYR A 61 -8.42 -5.59 5.10
C TYR A 61 -7.19 -5.31 5.94
N ALA A 62 -6.95 -4.04 6.29
CA ALA A 62 -5.81 -3.66 7.10
C ALA A 62 -6.17 -2.59 8.14
N THR A 63 -5.53 -2.67 9.30
CA THR A 63 -5.73 -1.75 10.42
C THR A 63 -4.38 -1.16 10.88
N PRO A 64 -4.27 0.15 11.10
CA PRO A 64 -3.02 0.77 11.50
C PRO A 64 -2.69 0.48 12.97
N VAL A 65 -1.45 0.11 13.21
CA VAL A 65 -0.82 -0.02 14.52
C VAL A 65 0.20 1.09 14.66
N VAL A 66 -0.18 2.15 15.37
CA VAL A 66 0.64 3.34 15.57
C VAL A 66 1.59 3.13 16.74
N SER A 67 2.85 3.51 16.58
CA SER A 67 3.82 3.46 17.68
C SER A 67 3.40 4.35 18.83
N ALA A 68 3.80 4.02 20.06
CA ALA A 68 3.41 4.75 21.26
C ALA A 68 3.73 6.26 21.24
N ASN A 69 4.75 6.67 20.47
CA ASN A 69 5.12 8.07 20.28
C ASN A 69 4.37 8.78 19.13
N GLY A 70 3.44 8.10 18.46
CA GLY A 70 2.67 8.63 17.33
C GLY A 70 3.47 8.87 16.04
N ALA A 71 4.74 8.47 15.98
CA ALA A 71 5.66 8.89 14.92
C ALA A 71 5.79 7.90 13.75
N SER A 72 5.34 6.66 13.93
CA SER A 72 5.46 5.59 12.94
C SER A 72 4.26 4.66 12.98
N VAL A 73 4.01 3.99 11.87
CA VAL A 73 2.88 3.08 11.70
C VAL A 73 3.34 1.76 11.08
N LEU A 74 2.72 0.69 11.51
CA LEU A 74 2.68 -0.61 10.85
C LEU A 74 1.21 -0.90 10.54
N TYR A 75 0.92 -1.71 9.54
CA TYR A 75 -0.45 -2.21 9.34
C TYR A 75 -0.50 -3.69 9.67
N ASN A 76 -1.47 -4.07 10.48
CA ASN A 76 -1.91 -5.46 10.54
C ASN A 76 -2.92 -5.66 9.42
N GLY A 77 -2.99 -6.85 8.83
CA GLY A 77 -3.84 -7.10 7.68
C GLY A 77 -4.21 -8.56 7.50
N TYR A 78 -5.29 -8.83 6.77
CA TYR A 78 -5.58 -10.16 6.28
C TYR A 78 -6.26 -10.15 4.91
N ALA A 79 -6.14 -11.28 4.21
CA ALA A 79 -6.87 -11.58 2.99
C ALA A 79 -7.22 -13.07 2.97
N SER A 80 -8.45 -13.39 2.58
CA SER A 80 -8.97 -14.76 2.56
C SER A 80 -9.35 -15.16 1.14
N PHE A 81 -9.04 -16.41 0.79
CA PHE A 81 -9.27 -17.00 -0.51
C PHE A 81 -9.91 -18.36 -0.32
N GLN A 82 -10.93 -18.65 -1.10
CA GLN A 82 -11.51 -19.97 -1.19
C GLN A 82 -11.03 -20.60 -2.51
N ASP A 83 -10.45 -21.80 -2.42
CA ASP A 83 -10.06 -22.61 -3.57
C ASP A 83 -10.62 -24.03 -3.40
N GLU A 84 -11.65 -24.34 -4.19
CA GLU A 84 -12.46 -25.55 -4.06
C GLU A 84 -13.02 -25.72 -2.63
N ASP A 85 -12.51 -26.70 -1.88
CA ASP A 85 -12.95 -27.07 -0.52
C ASP A 85 -11.96 -26.61 0.58
N THR A 86 -11.00 -25.75 0.22
CA THR A 86 -9.97 -25.24 1.14
C THR A 86 -10.01 -23.73 1.21
N ASP A 87 -10.05 -23.20 2.43
CA ASP A 87 -9.94 -21.77 2.72
C ASP A 87 -8.49 -21.43 3.11
N PHE A 88 -7.93 -20.45 2.41
CA PHE A 88 -6.61 -19.89 2.68
C PHE A 88 -6.75 -18.48 3.24
N THR A 89 -6.24 -18.23 4.43
CA THR A 89 -6.18 -16.88 5.01
C THR A 89 -4.73 -16.48 5.25
N TYR A 90 -4.32 -15.41 4.57
CA TYR A 90 -3.03 -14.77 4.79
C TYR A 90 -3.22 -13.69 5.84
N THR A 91 -2.52 -13.79 6.96
CA THR A 91 -2.58 -12.80 8.04
C THR A 91 -1.22 -12.18 8.24
N PHE A 92 -1.17 -10.88 8.43
CA PHE A 92 0.03 -10.13 8.75
C PHE A 92 -0.20 -9.36 10.05
N VAL A 93 0.52 -9.74 11.11
CA VAL A 93 0.35 -9.18 12.46
C VAL A 93 1.71 -8.90 13.06
N ASP A 94 1.88 -7.68 13.59
CA ASP A 94 3.09 -7.21 14.29
C ASP A 94 4.37 -7.45 13.49
N GLY A 95 4.27 -7.27 12.17
CA GLY A 95 5.40 -7.37 11.25
C GLY A 95 5.70 -8.79 10.80
N SER A 96 4.90 -9.78 11.19
CA SER A 96 5.08 -11.20 10.86
C SER A 96 3.93 -11.73 10.01
N GLY A 97 4.24 -12.60 9.06
CA GLY A 97 3.25 -13.22 8.16
C GLY A 97 2.89 -14.65 8.56
N TYR A 98 1.61 -14.99 8.40
CA TYR A 98 1.00 -16.27 8.71
C TYR A 98 0.14 -16.74 7.54
N LEU A 99 0.07 -18.06 7.34
CA LEU A 99 -0.88 -18.69 6.45
C LEU A 99 -1.70 -19.69 7.25
N THR A 100 -3.00 -19.43 7.33
CA THR A 100 -4.00 -20.37 7.82
C THR A 100 -4.60 -21.11 6.64
N THR A 101 -4.67 -22.43 6.73
CA THR A 101 -5.34 -23.30 5.77
C THR A 101 -6.38 -24.11 6.51
N ALA A 102 -7.65 -23.95 6.14
CA ALA A 102 -8.77 -24.66 6.72
C ALA A 102 -9.43 -25.52 5.64
N ASP A 103 -9.40 -26.83 5.81
CA ASP A 103 -10.08 -27.76 4.91
C ASP A 103 -11.51 -28.07 5.43
N SER A 104 -12.41 -28.41 4.51
CA SER A 104 -13.81 -28.80 4.79
C SER A 104 -13.98 -29.92 5.85
N SER A 105 -12.92 -30.68 6.14
CA SER A 105 -12.88 -31.71 7.19
C SER A 105 -12.53 -31.18 8.59
N THR A 106 -12.59 -29.86 8.84
CA THR A 106 -12.32 -29.15 10.13
C THR A 106 -10.87 -29.16 10.62
N LEU A 107 -9.90 -29.55 9.78
CA LEU A 107 -8.49 -29.43 10.10
C LEU A 107 -8.01 -28.04 9.71
N GLU A 108 -7.75 -27.21 10.72
CA GLU A 108 -7.09 -25.92 10.55
C GLU A 108 -5.58 -26.07 10.81
N THR A 109 -4.78 -25.59 9.88
CA THR A 109 -3.32 -25.54 10.03
C THR A 109 -2.84 -24.11 9.86
N VAL A 110 -2.00 -23.65 10.79
CA VAL A 110 -1.41 -22.32 10.80
C VAL A 110 0.10 -22.47 10.80
N GLN A 111 0.74 -21.80 9.84
CA GLN A 111 2.19 -21.82 9.67
C GLN A 111 2.73 -20.42 9.39
N CYS A 112 4.01 -20.22 9.69
CA CYS A 112 4.69 -18.99 9.32
C CYS A 112 4.83 -18.86 7.80
N LEU A 113 4.57 -17.67 7.28
CA LEU A 113 4.94 -17.34 5.91
C LEU A 113 6.46 -17.20 5.82
N PRO A 114 7.12 -17.86 4.85
CA PRO A 114 8.52 -17.62 4.59
C PRO A 114 8.78 -16.15 4.30
N PRO A 115 9.90 -15.57 4.76
CA PRO A 115 10.28 -14.21 4.43
C PRO A 115 10.28 -13.98 2.92
N HIS A 116 9.86 -12.79 2.49
CA HIS A 116 9.80 -12.39 1.08
C HIS A 116 8.76 -13.11 0.22
N THR A 117 7.94 -14.01 0.78
CA THR A 117 6.80 -14.61 0.05
C THR A 117 5.84 -13.52 -0.44
N LEU A 118 5.59 -12.53 0.41
CA LEU A 118 4.79 -11.36 0.10
C LEU A 118 5.55 -10.08 0.48
N PRO A 119 5.54 -9.03 -0.36
CA PRO A 119 6.34 -7.82 -0.16
C PRO A 119 5.71 -6.82 0.83
N PHE A 120 5.22 -7.29 1.98
CA PHE A 120 4.56 -6.44 3.00
C PHE A 120 5.44 -5.28 3.46
N ASP A 121 6.75 -5.51 3.59
CA ASP A 121 7.73 -4.52 4.03
C ASP A 121 7.98 -3.40 3.02
N LYS A 122 7.46 -3.53 1.79
CA LYS A 122 7.67 -2.55 0.70
C LYS A 122 6.51 -1.57 0.51
N ILE A 123 5.35 -1.81 1.11
CA ILE A 123 4.14 -1.00 0.89
C ILE A 123 4.33 0.42 1.44
N LEU A 124 4.65 0.57 2.74
CA LEU A 124 4.83 1.89 3.36
C LEU A 124 6.02 2.66 2.77
N PRO A 125 7.18 2.03 2.48
CA PRO A 125 8.24 2.68 1.71
C PRO A 125 7.78 3.21 0.35
N ALA A 126 6.98 2.44 -0.41
CA ALA A 126 6.45 2.91 -1.69
C ALA A 126 5.55 4.14 -1.50
N LEU A 127 4.67 4.16 -0.50
CA LEU A 127 3.88 5.38 -0.22
C LEU A 127 4.76 6.58 0.15
N ASN A 128 5.84 6.37 0.89
CA ASN A 128 6.80 7.42 1.25
C ASN A 128 7.52 8.02 0.04
N GLU A 129 7.77 7.22 -0.99
CA GLU A 129 8.39 7.64 -2.24
C GLU A 129 7.42 8.29 -3.23
N ALA A 130 6.12 8.38 -2.89
CA ALA A 130 5.10 8.95 -3.76
C ALA A 130 5.41 10.41 -4.13
N ALA A 131 5.62 10.64 -5.43
CA ALA A 131 5.98 11.93 -5.98
C ALA A 131 4.92 12.43 -6.97
N ARG A 132 4.51 13.69 -6.84
CA ARG A 132 3.51 14.31 -7.72
C ARG A 132 4.02 14.40 -9.17
N ILE A 133 3.16 14.04 -10.12
CA ILE A 133 3.41 14.12 -11.57
C ILE A 133 2.26 14.84 -12.28
N PRO A 134 2.46 15.42 -13.48
CA PRO A 134 1.40 16.17 -14.16
C PRO A 134 0.42 15.26 -14.92
N SER A 135 0.88 14.12 -15.42
CA SER A 135 0.07 13.18 -16.21
C SER A 135 0.71 11.79 -16.22
N ALA A 136 -0.13 10.78 -16.44
CA ALA A 136 0.27 9.39 -16.64
C ALA A 136 -0.58 8.73 -17.72
N ALA A 137 -0.06 7.69 -18.36
CA ALA A 137 -0.82 6.87 -19.31
C ALA A 137 -0.49 5.40 -19.10
N VAL A 138 -1.48 4.52 -19.35
CA VAL A 138 -1.27 3.07 -19.49
C VAL A 138 -1.39 2.76 -20.98
N GLY A 139 -0.28 2.36 -21.59
CA GLY A 139 -0.19 2.25 -23.04
C GLY A 139 -0.49 3.56 -23.74
N LYS A 140 -1.52 3.55 -24.60
CA LYS A 140 -1.99 4.76 -25.30
C LYS A 140 -3.12 5.50 -24.58
N LYS A 141 -3.57 5.01 -23.43
CA LYS A 141 -4.72 5.55 -22.70
C LYS A 141 -4.23 6.45 -21.57
N GLU A 142 -4.56 7.73 -21.64
CA GLU A 142 -4.27 8.67 -20.58
C GLU A 142 -5.07 8.33 -19.31
N LEU A 143 -4.42 8.48 -18.16
CA LEU A 143 -5.02 8.26 -16.85
C LEU A 143 -5.62 9.57 -16.36
N GLU A 144 -6.94 9.61 -16.33
CA GLU A 144 -7.71 10.76 -15.85
C GLU A 144 -7.83 10.72 -14.32
N CYS A 145 -7.00 11.47 -13.61
CA CYS A 145 -7.23 11.79 -12.19
C CYS A 145 -7.80 13.20 -12.06
N ALA A 146 -8.54 13.48 -10.98
CA ALA A 146 -8.88 14.86 -10.63
C ALA A 146 -7.63 15.75 -10.59
N SER A 147 -7.72 16.95 -11.17
CA SER A 147 -6.59 17.83 -11.44
C SER A 147 -5.76 18.12 -10.18
N GLY A 148 -4.51 17.63 -10.15
CA GLY A 148 -3.60 17.79 -9.03
C GLY A 148 -3.61 16.66 -8.00
N ASN A 149 -4.22 15.51 -8.28
CA ASN A 149 -4.27 14.38 -7.36
C ASN A 149 -3.53 13.14 -7.87
N LEU A 150 -2.55 13.34 -8.76
CA LEU A 150 -1.78 12.28 -9.41
C LEU A 150 -0.34 12.20 -8.87
N PHE A 151 0.08 11.00 -8.50
CA PHE A 151 1.41 10.68 -8.00
C PHE A 151 2.00 9.47 -8.73
N LYS A 152 3.31 9.35 -8.71
CA LYS A 152 4.03 8.12 -9.06
C LYS A 152 4.69 7.51 -7.84
N THR A 153 4.76 6.20 -7.81
CA THR A 153 5.64 5.45 -6.90
C THR A 153 6.15 4.17 -7.55
N THR A 154 7.04 3.46 -6.88
CA THR A 154 7.50 2.12 -7.25
C THR A 154 7.26 1.17 -6.09
N PHE A 155 6.62 0.04 -6.37
CA PHE A 155 6.38 -1.02 -5.39
C PHE A 155 6.83 -2.35 -5.98
N ALA A 156 7.70 -3.06 -5.25
CA ALA A 156 8.27 -4.34 -5.68
C ALA A 156 8.88 -4.33 -7.10
N GLY A 157 9.43 -3.19 -7.53
CA GLY A 157 10.02 -3.02 -8.87
C GLY A 157 9.03 -2.62 -9.98
N VAL A 158 7.75 -2.49 -9.67
CA VAL A 158 6.69 -2.09 -10.61
C VAL A 158 6.30 -0.63 -10.35
N HIS A 159 6.12 0.15 -11.42
CA HIS A 159 5.70 1.54 -11.33
C HIS A 159 4.18 1.65 -11.18
N TYR A 160 3.75 2.55 -10.31
CA TYR A 160 2.34 2.84 -10.04
C TYR A 160 2.04 4.31 -10.24
N ALA A 161 0.91 4.60 -10.88
CA ALA A 161 0.22 5.88 -10.83
C ALA A 161 -0.81 5.85 -9.71
N ILE A 162 -0.84 6.84 -8.83
CA ILE A 162 -1.82 6.94 -7.75
C ILE A 162 -2.74 8.14 -8.02
N CYS A 163 -4.04 7.88 -8.18
CA CYS A 163 -5.09 8.90 -8.22
C CYS A 163 -5.77 8.99 -6.85
N THR A 164 -5.72 10.15 -6.19
CA THR A 164 -6.39 10.34 -4.89
C THR A 164 -7.80 10.90 -5.04
N SER A 165 -8.74 10.35 -4.26
CA SER A 165 -10.15 10.75 -4.22
C SER A 165 -10.52 11.46 -2.90
N GLY A 166 -9.51 11.97 -2.17
CA GLY A 166 -9.72 12.65 -0.89
C GLY A 166 -10.13 11.65 0.20
N GLU A 167 -11.23 11.93 0.89
CA GLU A 167 -11.77 11.11 1.99
C GLU A 167 -12.33 9.75 1.54
N SER A 168 -12.52 9.54 0.23
CA SER A 168 -12.99 8.25 -0.30
C SER A 168 -11.86 7.25 -0.57
N GLY A 169 -10.59 7.64 -0.38
CA GLY A 169 -9.44 6.78 -0.66
C GLY A 169 -8.65 7.16 -1.89
N PHE A 170 -8.02 6.17 -2.53
CA PHE A 170 -7.22 6.36 -3.73
C PHE A 170 -7.11 5.08 -4.55
N THR A 171 -6.88 5.23 -5.85
CA THR A 171 -6.59 4.11 -6.75
C THR A 171 -5.11 4.13 -7.13
N ALA A 172 -4.44 2.99 -7.03
CA ALA A 172 -3.09 2.77 -7.53
C ALA A 172 -3.14 1.87 -8.77
N VAL A 173 -2.73 2.41 -9.91
CA VAL A 173 -2.77 1.78 -11.23
C VAL A 173 -1.37 1.41 -11.68
N SER A 174 -1.16 0.16 -12.11
CA SER A 174 0.10 -0.28 -12.73
C SER A 174 -0.14 -1.02 -14.05
N SER A 175 0.93 -1.47 -14.70
CA SER A 175 0.84 -2.38 -15.86
C SER A 175 0.20 -3.72 -15.48
N ASP A 176 0.36 -4.16 -14.23
CA ASP A 176 0.20 -5.56 -13.82
C ASP A 176 -1.05 -5.81 -12.98
N LEU A 177 -1.39 -4.84 -12.13
CA LEU A 177 -2.55 -4.86 -11.25
C LEU A 177 -3.03 -3.45 -10.92
N ASP A 178 -4.29 -3.35 -10.54
CA ASP A 178 -4.88 -2.15 -9.95
C ASP A 178 -5.22 -2.42 -8.48
N ILE A 179 -5.15 -1.38 -7.65
CA ILE A 179 -5.53 -1.42 -6.24
C ILE A 179 -6.46 -0.23 -5.98
N ASP A 180 -7.69 -0.50 -5.61
CA ASP A 180 -8.61 0.51 -5.08
C ASP A 180 -8.57 0.47 -3.55
N VAL A 181 -8.13 1.57 -2.95
CA VAL A 181 -8.03 1.71 -1.50
C VAL A 181 -9.22 2.53 -1.02
N GLU A 182 -9.99 1.96 -0.10
CA GLU A 182 -11.11 2.59 0.61
C GLU A 182 -10.75 2.77 2.08
N TYR A 183 -11.02 3.95 2.65
CA TYR A 183 -10.92 4.18 4.08
C TYR A 183 -12.24 3.75 4.75
N LEU A 184 -12.15 2.91 5.78
CA LEU A 184 -13.30 2.36 6.46
C LEU A 184 -13.75 3.23 7.63
N ASP A 185 -15.06 3.32 7.84
CA ASP A 185 -15.68 4.09 8.93
C ASP A 185 -15.34 3.56 10.33
N GLY A 186 -14.97 2.28 10.43
CA GLY A 186 -14.72 1.58 11.69
C GLY A 186 -13.46 0.72 11.66
N PRO A 187 -12.91 0.39 12.84
CA PRO A 187 -11.72 -0.43 12.94
C PRO A 187 -12.02 -1.88 12.52
N VAL A 188 -11.06 -2.50 11.84
CA VAL A 188 -11.06 -3.94 11.60
C VAL A 188 -10.25 -4.64 12.70
N SER A 189 -10.85 -5.63 13.36
CA SER A 189 -10.13 -6.48 14.32
C SER A 189 -9.34 -7.54 13.56
N ILE A 190 -8.04 -7.62 13.83
CA ILE A 190 -7.14 -8.58 13.20
C ILE A 190 -6.33 -9.25 14.31
N GLU A 191 -6.60 -10.52 14.53
CA GLU A 191 -5.99 -11.30 15.59
C GLU A 191 -4.78 -12.09 15.08
N LYS A 192 -3.79 -12.28 15.95
CA LYS A 192 -2.65 -13.14 15.66
C LYS A 192 -3.11 -14.60 15.77
N PRO A 193 -2.97 -15.41 14.71
CA PRO A 193 -3.37 -16.81 14.78
C PRO A 193 -2.39 -17.64 15.63
N GLU A 194 -2.89 -18.71 16.24
CA GLU A 194 -2.08 -19.67 17.00
C GLU A 194 -1.39 -20.66 16.05
N LEU A 195 -0.07 -20.84 16.19
CA LEU A 195 0.71 -21.71 15.30
C LEU A 195 0.48 -23.18 15.64
N SER A 196 0.19 -23.99 14.62
CA SER A 196 -0.14 -25.41 14.81
C SER A 196 1.06 -26.27 15.23
N ASP A 197 2.29 -25.81 14.96
CA ASP A 197 3.52 -26.51 15.34
C ASP A 197 3.97 -26.23 16.79
N GLY A 198 3.19 -25.42 17.54
CA GLY A 198 3.49 -25.05 18.92
C GLY A 198 4.62 -24.03 19.06
N THR A 199 5.13 -23.47 17.96
CA THR A 199 6.10 -22.36 18.03
C THR A 199 5.41 -21.08 18.50
N SER A 200 6.16 -20.20 19.17
CA SER A 200 5.59 -19.02 19.82
C SER A 200 5.49 -17.80 18.90
N SER A 201 6.29 -17.74 17.84
CA SER A 201 6.36 -16.57 16.95
C SER A 201 6.98 -16.87 15.60
N CYS A 202 6.49 -16.16 14.58
CA CYS A 202 7.10 -16.10 13.26
C CYS A 202 8.17 -14.99 13.19
N LYS A 203 9.00 -15.05 12.15
CA LYS A 203 10.02 -14.03 11.91
C LYS A 203 9.37 -12.69 11.54
N ILE A 204 9.80 -11.63 12.22
CA ILE A 204 9.42 -10.25 11.88
C ILE A 204 10.14 -9.85 10.59
N VAL A 205 9.37 -9.48 9.58
CA VAL A 205 9.84 -9.06 8.25
C VAL A 205 9.59 -7.59 7.94
N ALA A 206 8.67 -6.91 8.65
CA ALA A 206 8.48 -5.47 8.56
C ALA A 206 8.53 -4.79 9.92
N LYS A 207 8.85 -3.49 9.92
CA LYS A 207 8.93 -2.65 11.12
C LYS A 207 8.04 -1.42 10.95
N PRO A 208 7.59 -0.79 12.05
CA PRO A 208 6.91 0.49 11.99
C PRO A 208 7.72 1.52 11.21
N THR A 209 7.05 2.25 10.32
CA THR A 209 7.65 3.20 9.39
C THR A 209 7.08 4.59 9.61
N SER A 210 7.94 5.60 9.69
CA SER A 210 7.51 7.00 9.70
C SER A 210 7.07 7.45 8.31
N LEU A 211 6.00 8.23 8.24
CA LEU A 211 5.42 8.67 6.97
C LEU A 211 5.90 10.06 6.56
N THR A 212 6.16 10.26 5.26
CA THR A 212 6.29 11.59 4.67
C THR A 212 4.93 12.31 4.71
N PRO A 213 4.88 13.64 4.57
CA PRO A 213 3.60 14.35 4.55
C PRO A 213 2.63 13.87 3.46
N THR A 214 3.14 13.47 2.30
CA THR A 214 2.32 12.88 1.22
C THR A 214 1.80 11.51 1.61
N ALA A 215 2.66 10.62 2.10
CA ALA A 215 2.27 9.28 2.54
C ALA A 215 1.27 9.32 3.69
N LEU A 216 1.44 10.28 4.62
CA LEU A 216 0.52 10.50 5.73
C LEU A 216 -0.87 10.92 5.22
N ALA A 217 -0.94 11.83 4.25
CA ALA A 217 -2.20 12.20 3.62
C ALA A 217 -2.85 11.01 2.88
N LEU A 218 -2.06 10.22 2.15
CA LEU A 218 -2.52 8.98 1.49
C LEU A 218 -2.93 7.87 2.47
N ALA A 219 -2.39 7.85 3.69
CA ALA A 219 -2.74 6.84 4.68
C ALA A 219 -3.95 7.25 5.53
N THR A 220 -4.35 8.52 5.51
CA THR A 220 -5.36 9.08 6.41
C THR A 220 -6.53 9.77 5.69
N GLY A 221 -6.48 9.88 4.36
CA GLY A 221 -7.48 10.62 3.58
C GLY A 221 -7.44 12.14 3.76
N ASN A 222 -6.47 12.66 4.51
CA ASN A 222 -6.35 14.08 4.78
C ASN A 222 -5.90 14.88 3.56
N ALA A 223 -6.10 16.21 3.64
CA ALA A 223 -5.70 17.12 2.59
C ALA A 223 -4.21 16.99 2.24
N LEU A 224 -3.93 16.86 0.95
CA LEU A 224 -2.57 16.79 0.44
C LEU A 224 -1.79 18.07 0.77
N PRO A 225 -0.50 17.97 1.11
CA PRO A 225 0.31 19.15 1.37
C PRO A 225 0.37 20.04 0.12
N ALA A 226 0.19 21.35 0.33
CA ALA A 226 0.33 22.33 -0.73
C ALA A 226 1.75 22.26 -1.33
N SER A 227 1.83 22.32 -2.66
CA SER A 227 3.10 22.38 -3.39
C SER A 227 3.83 23.68 -3.04
N ALA A 228 4.79 23.63 -2.11
CA ALA A 228 5.54 24.80 -1.64
C ALA A 228 6.65 25.28 -2.60
N SER A 229 6.67 24.83 -3.86
CA SER A 229 7.77 25.15 -4.78
C SER A 229 7.30 25.58 -6.16
N ARG A 230 7.78 26.75 -6.60
CA ARG A 230 8.07 27.00 -8.02
C ARG A 230 9.13 25.96 -8.42
N LYS A 231 8.71 24.78 -8.89
CA LYS A 231 9.64 23.78 -9.40
C LYS A 231 10.30 24.32 -10.66
N LEU A 232 11.64 24.37 -10.67
CA LEU A 232 12.45 24.72 -11.85
C LEU A 232 12.57 23.57 -12.85
N GLU A 233 12.19 22.36 -12.43
CA GLU A 233 12.17 21.16 -13.27
C GLU A 233 10.73 20.71 -13.48
N GLU A 234 10.33 20.58 -14.74
CA GLU A 234 9.02 20.09 -15.13
C GLU A 234 8.91 18.61 -14.74
N ALA A 235 7.97 18.28 -13.85
CA ALA A 235 7.72 16.89 -13.51
C ALA A 235 7.30 16.15 -14.79
N SER A 236 7.97 15.04 -15.13
CA SER A 236 7.76 14.37 -16.41
C SER A 236 6.48 13.55 -16.42
N HIS A 237 5.88 13.41 -17.61
CA HIS A 237 4.86 12.41 -17.90
C HIS A 237 5.35 11.00 -17.53
N MET A 238 4.46 10.16 -17.01
CA MET A 238 4.75 8.75 -16.71
C MET A 238 3.99 7.83 -17.65
N ALA A 239 4.71 7.10 -18.50
CA ALA A 239 4.14 6.04 -19.32
C ALA A 239 4.29 4.69 -18.58
N LEU A 240 3.18 4.00 -18.40
CA LEU A 240 3.10 2.62 -17.92
C LEU A 240 2.85 1.71 -19.11
N ASP A 241 3.54 0.57 -19.17
CA ASP A 241 3.37 -0.39 -20.25
C ASP A 241 2.00 -1.08 -20.19
N GLU A 242 1.50 -1.51 -21.36
CA GLU A 242 0.32 -2.40 -21.42
C GLU A 242 0.68 -3.79 -20.90
N THR A 243 -0.33 -4.52 -20.45
CA THR A 243 -0.22 -5.79 -19.71
C THR A 243 0.29 -6.98 -20.53
N GLU A 244 0.86 -6.77 -21.71
CA GLU A 244 1.33 -7.84 -22.60
C GLU A 244 2.75 -8.30 -22.22
N CYS A 245 2.84 -9.19 -21.23
CA CYS A 245 4.04 -10.00 -21.05
C CYS A 245 4.07 -11.11 -22.08
N ARG A 246 4.98 -10.99 -23.05
CA ARG A 246 5.35 -12.07 -23.97
C ARG A 246 6.76 -12.56 -23.65
N CYS A 247 6.99 -13.85 -23.80
CA CYS A 247 8.34 -14.35 -23.72
C CYS A 247 9.17 -13.75 -24.86
N LEU A 248 10.27 -13.05 -24.52
CA LEU A 248 11.15 -12.44 -25.52
C LEU A 248 11.92 -13.50 -26.32
N SER A 249 12.07 -14.69 -25.75
CA SER A 249 12.61 -15.87 -26.43
C SER A 249 11.51 -16.89 -26.73
N THR A 250 11.84 -17.88 -27.56
CA THR A 250 11.07 -19.12 -27.62
C THR A 250 10.95 -19.72 -26.22
N PRO A 251 9.72 -20.07 -25.76
CA PRO A 251 9.52 -20.76 -24.49
C PRO A 251 10.39 -22.01 -24.36
N ARG A 252 10.85 -22.33 -23.14
CA ARG A 252 11.76 -23.45 -22.86
C ARG A 252 11.21 -24.34 -21.75
N PRO A 253 11.66 -25.59 -21.61
CA PRO A 253 11.34 -26.40 -20.44
C PRO A 253 11.83 -25.69 -19.17
N CYS A 254 10.97 -25.60 -18.16
CA CYS A 254 11.26 -24.99 -16.87
C CYS A 254 11.29 -26.06 -15.79
N VAL A 255 11.99 -25.79 -14.69
CA VAL A 255 11.97 -26.64 -13.49
C VAL A 255 11.75 -25.71 -12.30
N PHE A 256 10.69 -25.93 -11.54
CA PHE A 256 10.39 -25.16 -10.34
C PHE A 256 10.72 -25.99 -9.09
N PHE A 257 11.56 -25.45 -8.22
CA PHE A 257 11.84 -26.04 -6.92
C PHE A 257 10.88 -25.42 -5.90
N HIS A 258 9.87 -26.16 -5.46
CA HIS A 258 9.02 -25.72 -4.35
C HIS A 258 9.68 -26.10 -3.01
N GLY A 259 10.12 -25.11 -2.23
CA GLY A 259 10.72 -25.32 -0.92
C GLY A 259 9.73 -25.63 0.21
N LEU A 260 8.42 -25.53 -0.07
CA LEU A 260 7.35 -25.84 0.89
C LEU A 260 6.23 -26.60 0.18
N GLY A 261 5.78 -27.72 0.77
CA GLY A 261 4.45 -28.24 0.45
C GLY A 261 4.33 -29.76 0.48
N ASN A 262 5.34 -30.48 -0.03
CA ASN A 262 5.30 -31.94 -0.03
C ASN A 262 6.20 -32.51 1.09
N PRO A 263 5.62 -33.15 2.13
CA PRO A 263 6.40 -33.83 3.16
C PRO A 263 7.07 -35.12 2.65
N ASN A 264 6.69 -35.60 1.45
CA ASN A 264 7.20 -36.80 0.83
C ASN A 264 8.02 -36.46 -0.42
N GLU A 265 9.07 -37.23 -0.67
CA GLU A 265 9.82 -37.16 -1.92
C GLU A 265 9.04 -37.91 -3.02
N GLU A 266 8.92 -37.29 -4.18
CA GLU A 266 8.27 -37.89 -5.36
C GLU A 266 9.31 -38.27 -6.41
N ALA A 267 9.00 -39.30 -7.20
CA ALA A 267 9.90 -39.76 -8.26
C ALA A 267 10.01 -38.78 -9.44
N GLU A 268 9.00 -37.93 -9.63
CA GLU A 268 8.90 -36.98 -10.74
C GLU A 268 8.81 -35.52 -10.24
N LEU A 269 9.05 -34.57 -11.15
CA LEU A 269 8.85 -33.14 -10.86
C LEU A 269 7.35 -32.87 -10.74
N GLN A 270 6.98 -32.05 -9.75
CA GLN A 270 5.59 -31.74 -9.47
C GLN A 270 5.23 -30.37 -10.04
N ASP A 271 4.28 -30.35 -10.95
CA ASP A 271 3.75 -29.16 -11.62
C ASP A 271 2.29 -28.87 -11.25
N THR A 272 1.63 -29.79 -10.53
CA THR A 272 0.24 -29.64 -10.10
C THR A 272 0.10 -29.27 -8.61
N PRO A 273 -0.96 -28.52 -8.24
CA PRO A 273 -1.17 -28.06 -6.87
C PRO A 273 -1.46 -29.18 -5.86
N GLU A 274 -1.92 -30.35 -6.30
CA GLU A 274 -2.42 -31.44 -5.45
C GLU A 274 -1.39 -31.91 -4.40
N LEU A 275 -0.15 -32.13 -4.84
CA LEU A 275 0.93 -32.64 -3.98
C LEU A 275 1.60 -31.55 -3.12
N THR A 276 1.27 -30.29 -3.36
CA THR A 276 1.71 -29.15 -2.53
C THR A 276 0.60 -28.65 -1.58
N LYS A 277 -0.46 -29.44 -1.39
CA LYS A 277 -1.66 -29.06 -0.64
C LYS A 277 -2.27 -27.74 -1.15
N LYS A 278 -2.21 -27.55 -2.47
CA LYS A 278 -2.71 -26.38 -3.20
C LYS A 278 -2.12 -25.04 -2.75
N LYS A 279 -1.01 -25.05 -2.00
CA LYS A 279 -0.45 -23.86 -1.34
C LYS A 279 -0.12 -22.70 -2.29
N PHE A 280 0.22 -23.01 -3.54
CA PHE A 280 0.58 -22.03 -4.56
C PHE A 280 -0.38 -21.99 -5.75
N GLY A 281 -1.47 -22.79 -5.74
CA GLY A 281 -2.35 -22.97 -6.88
C GLY A 281 -1.68 -23.62 -8.10
N ASP A 282 -2.39 -23.63 -9.24
CA ASP A 282 -1.88 -24.13 -10.52
C ASP A 282 -0.80 -23.20 -11.09
N ILE A 283 0.42 -23.70 -11.33
CA ILE A 283 1.57 -22.92 -11.81
C ILE A 283 1.62 -22.78 -13.34
N HIS A 284 0.88 -23.58 -14.13
CA HIS A 284 0.92 -23.52 -15.59
C HIS A 284 0.51 -22.15 -16.14
N GLY A 285 -0.40 -21.46 -15.44
CA GLY A 285 -0.80 -20.11 -15.78
C GLY A 285 0.26 -19.04 -15.48
N HIS A 286 1.20 -19.30 -14.56
CA HIS A 286 2.14 -18.33 -14.01
C HIS A 286 3.48 -18.25 -14.76
N ALA A 287 3.73 -19.16 -15.70
CA ALA A 287 5.03 -19.32 -16.34
C ALA A 287 4.93 -19.20 -17.89
N PRO A 288 4.61 -18.01 -18.44
CA PRO A 288 4.36 -17.83 -19.88
C PRO A 288 5.59 -18.04 -20.79
N CYS A 289 6.78 -18.16 -20.19
CA CYS A 289 8.02 -18.50 -20.88
C CYS A 289 8.35 -20.00 -20.87
N CYS A 290 7.49 -20.84 -20.30
CA CYS A 290 7.73 -22.26 -20.16
C CYS A 290 6.95 -23.04 -21.23
N SER A 291 7.65 -23.89 -21.99
CA SER A 291 7.01 -24.80 -22.95
C SER A 291 6.42 -26.03 -22.25
N THR A 292 7.08 -26.44 -21.16
CA THR A 292 6.70 -27.51 -20.24
C THR A 292 7.18 -27.07 -18.86
N ILE A 293 6.48 -27.54 -17.83
CA ILE A 293 6.84 -27.38 -16.43
C ILE A 293 7.23 -28.76 -15.89
#